data_AF-A0A958CSI3-F1
#
_entry.id   AF-A0A958CSI3-F1
#
_cell.length_a   1.000
_cell.length_b   1.000
_cell.length_c   1.000
_cell.angle_alpha   90.00
_cell.angle_beta   90.00
_cell.angle_gamma   90.00
#
_symmetry.space_group_name_H-M   'P 1'
#
loop_
_entity.id
_entity.type
_entity.pdbx_description
1 polymer ?
#
loop_
_entity_poly.entity_id
_entity_poly.type
_entity_poly.pdbx_seq_one_letter_code
_entity_poly.pdbx_strand_id
1 'polypeptide(L)'
;MTRLSLELLGTFAATFDGHAVSRFRSSKARALLAYLAVEANRAHSRSSLAALLWPESSEQDAYRNLRVTLHRLRRALDDIAPDA
;
A
#
# COMPACT_ATOMS: atom_id res chain seq x y z
N MET A 1 0.12 -12.51 16.27
CA MET A 1 0.63 -12.55 14.88
C MET A 1 -0.27 -11.66 14.05
N THR A 2 0.26 -10.57 13.51
CA THR A 2 -0.52 -9.67 12.66
C THR A 2 -0.79 -10.34 11.31
N ARG A 3 -2.05 -10.36 10.86
CA ARG A 3 -2.49 -11.00 9.61
C ARG A 3 -3.16 -9.98 8.70
N LEU A 4 -2.54 -9.73 7.56
CA LEU A 4 -3.14 -9.01 6.45
C LEU A 4 -3.77 -10.00 5.46
N SER A 5 -5.05 -9.81 5.14
CA SER A 5 -5.76 -10.52 4.08
C SER A 5 -6.17 -9.54 3.00
N LEU A 6 -5.96 -9.89 1.73
CA LEU A 6 -6.31 -9.06 0.58
C LEU A 6 -7.18 -9.83 -0.40
N GLU A 7 -8.25 -9.19 -0.86
CA GLU A 7 -9.07 -9.66 -1.97
C GLU A 7 -8.75 -8.80 -3.20
N LEU A 8 -8.16 -9.43 -4.22
CA LEU A 8 -7.66 -8.74 -5.41
C LEU A 8 -8.45 -9.07 -6.68
N LEU A 9 -9.16 -10.20 -6.69
CA LEU A 9 -9.94 -10.69 -7.83
C LEU A 9 -11.40 -10.29 -7.64
N GLY A 10 -11.74 -9.10 -8.12
CA GLY A 10 -13.05 -8.48 -7.92
C GLY A 10 -12.91 -7.12 -7.26
N THR A 11 -13.82 -6.78 -6.36
CA THR A 11 -13.71 -5.55 -5.58
C THR A 11 -12.55 -5.65 -4.60
N PHE A 12 -11.61 -4.71 -4.68
CA PHE A 12 -10.50 -4.66 -3.73
C PHE A 12 -11.03 -4.55 -2.29
N ALA A 13 -10.65 -5.51 -1.45
CA ALA A 13 -10.86 -5.46 0.00
C ALA A 13 -9.57 -5.81 0.73
N ALA A 14 -9.38 -5.22 1.91
CA ALA A 14 -8.26 -5.53 2.78
C ALA A 14 -8.74 -5.65 4.22
N THR A 15 -8.21 -6.62 4.93
CA THR A 15 -8.51 -6.89 6.34
C THR A 15 -7.20 -7.04 7.08
N PHE A 16 -7.05 -6.30 8.18
CA PHE A 16 -5.90 -6.37 9.06
C PHE A 16 -6.38 -6.86 10.43
N ASP A 17 -5.90 -8.02 10.88
CA ASP A 17 -6.31 -8.66 12.14
C ASP A 17 -7.83 -8.72 12.33
N GLY A 18 -8.54 -9.14 11.28
CA GLY A 18 -10.01 -9.27 11.27
C GLY A 18 -10.78 -7.96 11.05
N HIS A 19 -10.10 -6.81 11.01
CA HIS A 19 -10.73 -5.51 10.84
C HIS A 19 -10.56 -4.97 9.42
N ALA A 20 -11.65 -4.49 8.82
CA ALA A 20 -11.64 -3.97 7.46
C ALA A 20 -10.81 -2.68 7.35
N VAL A 21 -9.85 -2.67 6.43
CA VAL A 21 -9.07 -1.49 6.08
C VAL A 21 -9.81 -0.75 4.96
N SER A 22 -10.57 0.28 5.30
CA SER A 22 -11.41 1.02 4.33
C SER A 22 -10.82 2.37 3.90
N ARG A 23 -9.80 2.88 4.60
CA ARG A 23 -9.27 4.25 4.42
C ARG A 23 -8.31 4.43 3.24
N PHE A 24 -8.43 3.65 2.16
CA PHE A 24 -7.61 3.85 0.98
C PHE A 24 -8.08 5.06 0.16
N ARG A 25 -7.34 6.17 0.27
CA ARG A 25 -7.65 7.44 -0.42
C ARG A 25 -7.37 7.42 -1.93
N SER A 26 -6.70 6.40 -2.47
CA SER A 26 -6.40 6.31 -3.91
C SER A 26 -6.30 4.87 -4.41
N SER A 27 -6.47 4.68 -5.73
CA SER A 27 -6.17 3.41 -6.41
C SER A 27 -4.69 3.03 -6.27
N LYS A 28 -3.77 4.01 -6.30
CA LYS A 28 -2.33 3.79 -6.13
C LYS A 28 -1.96 3.30 -4.73
N ALA A 29 -2.68 3.72 -3.68
CA ALA A 29 -2.48 3.18 -2.33
C ALA A 29 -2.86 1.69 -2.25
N ARG A 30 -3.98 1.31 -2.87
CA ARG A 30 -4.42 -0.09 -2.97
C ARG A 30 -3.43 -0.94 -3.77
N ALA A 31 -3.01 -0.44 -4.92
CA ALA A 31 -2.02 -1.10 -5.77
C ALA A 31 -0.67 -1.29 -5.06
N LEU A 32 -0.21 -0.27 -4.32
CA LEU A 32 1.03 -0.36 -3.54
C LEU A 32 0.93 -1.43 -2.44
N LEU A 33 -0.18 -1.47 -1.69
CA LEU A 33 -0.38 -2.49 -0.67
C LEU A 33 -0.41 -3.90 -1.27
N ALA A 34 -1.19 -4.08 -2.34
CA ALA A 34 -1.29 -5.36 -3.04
C ALA A 34 0.09 -5.83 -3.54
N TYR A 35 0.84 -4.94 -4.17
CA TYR A 35 2.16 -5.27 -4.69
C TYR A 35 3.12 -5.68 -3.58
N LEU A 36 3.20 -4.90 -2.49
CA LEU A 36 4.08 -5.21 -1.35
C LEU A 36 3.69 -6.51 -0.64
N ALA A 37 2.38 -6.82 -0.57
CA ALA A 37 1.90 -8.05 0.06
C ALA A 37 2.19 -9.29 -0.79
N VAL A 38 1.98 -9.22 -2.11
CA VAL A 38 2.27 -10.32 -3.04
C VAL A 38 3.77 -10.58 -3.13
N GLU A 39 4.57 -9.51 -3.17
CA GLU A 39 6.02 -9.58 -3.28
C GLU A 39 6.74 -9.43 -1.91
N ALA A 40 6.10 -9.86 -0.81
CA ALA A 40 6.59 -9.64 0.56
C ALA A 40 7.93 -10.35 0.85
N ASN A 41 8.29 -11.36 0.07
CA ASN A 41 9.50 -12.16 0.26
C ASN A 41 10.79 -11.48 -0.25
N ARG A 42 10.72 -10.23 -0.69
CA ARG A 42 11.90 -9.47 -1.13
C ARG A 42 11.84 -8.00 -0.75
N ALA A 43 13.02 -7.38 -0.68
CA ALA A 43 13.12 -5.92 -0.57
C ALA A 43 12.83 -5.25 -1.92
N HIS A 44 12.16 -4.10 -1.88
CA HIS A 44 11.84 -3.29 -3.06
C HIS A 44 12.51 -1.93 -2.98
N SER A 45 13.15 -1.50 -4.07
CA SER A 45 13.72 -0.16 -4.15
C SER A 45 12.61 0.88 -4.32
N ARG A 46 12.86 2.10 -3.82
CA ARG A 46 11.93 3.21 -4.03
C ARG A 46 11.82 3.61 -5.50
N SER A 47 12.92 3.52 -6.26
CA SER A 47 12.95 3.81 -7.71
C SER A 47 12.04 2.87 -8.49
N SER A 48 12.14 1.56 -8.25
CA SER A 48 11.32 0.57 -8.93
C SER A 48 9.83 0.73 -8.59
N LEU A 49 9.49 0.95 -7.31
CA LEU A 49 8.09 1.18 -6.91
C LEU A 49 7.53 2.48 -7.49
N ALA A 50 8.33 3.55 -7.53
CA ALA A 50 7.93 4.82 -8.10
C ALA A 50 7.66 4.70 -9.60
N ALA A 51 8.58 4.07 -10.35
CA ALA A 51 8.42 3.85 -11.79
C ALA A 51 7.23 2.93 -12.11
N LEU A 52 7.02 1.86 -11.33
CA LEU A 52 5.90 0.93 -11.51
C LEU A 52 4.54 1.62 -11.31
N LEU A 53 4.42 2.45 -10.27
CA LEU A 53 3.15 3.04 -9.88
C LEU A 53 2.89 4.40 -10.52
N TRP A 54 3.90 5.14 -10.97
CA TRP A 54 3.72 6.45 -11.60
C TRP A 54 4.60 6.59 -12.85
N PRO A 55 4.39 5.76 -13.89
CA PRO A 55 5.23 5.77 -15.09
C PRO A 55 5.16 7.10 -15.86
N GLU A 56 4.02 7.79 -15.80
CA GLU A 56 3.78 9.06 -16.50
C GLU A 56 4.27 10.31 -15.73
N SER A 57 4.83 10.13 -14.52
CA SER A 57 5.29 11.25 -13.69
C SER A 57 6.79 11.47 -13.86
N SER A 58 7.24 12.71 -13.65
CA SER A 58 8.67 12.96 -13.45
C SER A 58 9.20 12.13 -12.27
N GLU A 59 10.49 11.79 -12.27
CA GLU A 59 11.08 11.00 -11.18
C GLU A 59 10.87 11.68 -9.80
N GLN A 60 11.03 12.99 -9.74
CA GLN A 60 10.83 13.77 -8.51
C GLN A 60 9.37 13.71 -8.02
N ASP A 61 8.39 13.82 -8.93
CA ASP A 61 6.98 13.70 -8.60
C ASP A 61 6.62 12.26 -8.19
N ALA A 62 7.15 11.26 -8.89
CA ALA A 62 6.93 9.85 -8.58
C ALA A 62 7.43 9.50 -7.18
N TYR A 63 8.62 9.97 -6.78
CA TYR A 63 9.12 9.80 -5.42
C TYR A 63 8.30 10.53 -4.37
N ARG A 64 7.87 11.78 -4.67
CA ARG A 64 6.99 12.53 -3.77
C ARG A 64 5.68 11.76 -3.56
N ASN A 65 5.07 11.28 -4.64
CA ASN A 65 3.83 10.51 -4.60
C ASN A 65 3.99 9.18 -3.86
N LEU A 66 5.10 8.46 -4.08
CA LEU A 66 5.42 7.24 -3.34
C LEU A 66 5.52 7.51 -1.84
N ARG A 67 6.25 8.55 -1.43
CA ARG A 67 6.39 8.91 -0.01
C ARG A 67 5.06 9.22 0.64
N VAL A 68 4.22 10.04 0.00
CA VAL A 68 2.89 10.39 0.52
C VAL A 68 1.99 9.16 0.60
N THR A 69 2.03 8.30 -0.42
CA THR A 69 1.20 7.09 -0.48
C THR A 69 1.60 6.08 0.59
N LEU A 70 2.91 5.86 0.80
CA LEU A 70 3.41 5.02 1.90
C LEU A 70 3.00 5.54 3.27
N HIS A 71 3.12 6.86 3.50
CA HIS A 71 2.71 7.46 4.76
C HIS A 71 1.21 7.25 5.03
N ARG A 72 0.36 7.48 4.03
CA ARG A 72 -1.09 7.24 4.12
C ARG A 72 -1.41 5.76 4.35
N LEU A 73 -0.68 4.86 3.70
CA LEU A 73 -0.88 3.43 3.84
C LEU A 73 -0.58 2.96 5.27
N ARG A 74 0.54 3.41 5.85
CA ARG A 74 0.89 3.12 7.24
C ARG A 74 -0.18 3.63 8.20
N ARG A 75 -0.56 4.90 8.07
CA ARG A 75 -1.65 5.49 8.88
C ARG A 75 -2.95 4.69 8.79
N ALA A 76 -3.32 4.19 7.62
CA ALA A 76 -4.54 3.39 7.46
C ALA A 76 -4.48 2.03 8.18
N LEU A 77 -3.29 1.46 8.36
CA LEU A 77 -3.08 0.21 9.11
C LEU A 77 -2.94 0.49 10.61
N ASP A 78 -2.20 1.54 10.99
CA ASP A 78 -2.01 1.95 12.38
C ASP A 78 -3.34 2.37 13.04
N ASP A 79 -4.21 3.07 12.31
CA ASP A 79 -5.54 3.47 12.80
C ASP A 79 -6.44 2.25 13.15
N ILE A 80 -6.08 1.05 12.69
CA ILE A 80 -6.83 -0.20 12.90
C ILE A 80 -6.18 -1.07 13.98
N ALA A 81 -4.87 -0.92 14.20
CA ALA A 81 -4.13 -1.54 15.27
C ALA A 81 -3.66 -0.47 16.28
N PRO A 82 -4.56 0.02 17.14
CA PRO A 82 -4.23 1.08 18.10
C PRO A 82 -3.17 0.67 19.14
N ASP A 83 -2.87 -0.63 19.29
CA ASP A 83 -1.96 -1.20 20.32
C ASP A 83 -0.92 -2.20 19.74
N ALA A 84 -0.21 -1.84 18.68
CA ALA A 84 0.95 -2.62 18.18
C ALA A 84 2.29 -2.00 18.59
#